data_AF-A0A183D369-F1
#
_entry.id   AF-A0A183D369-F1
#
_cell.length_a   1.000
_cell.length_b   1.000
_cell.length_c   1.000
_cell.angle_alpha   90.00
_cell.angle_beta   90.00
_cell.angle_gamma   90.00
#
_symmetry.space_group_name_H-M   'P 1'
#
loop_
_entity.id
_entity.type
_entity.pdbx_description
1 polymer ?
#
loop_
_entity_poly.entity_id
_entity_poly.type
_entity_poly.pdbx_seq_one_letter_code
_entity_poly.pdbx_strand_id
1 'polypeptide(L)'
;MSSMGHPSNTSPIGIARIKVDPDPDLSGIFQNKYVLGADRFDMCYQVDRTVTVEKLSEAIRRYIAAAVDWIDALFSLVNITDCSEKVCVLKGTFGAFCTFNQAARTAQTTSDTNLLCLCNKTVIPRHIPRHLVENR
;
A
#
# COMPACT_ATOMS: atom_id res chain seq x y z
N MET A 1 50.41 -25.99 -23.27
CA MET A 1 49.33 -26.91 -22.88
C MET A 1 49.13 -26.81 -21.38
N SER A 2 48.02 -26.22 -20.93
CA SER A 2 47.47 -26.37 -19.57
C SER A 2 46.04 -25.84 -19.59
N SER A 3 45.10 -26.78 -19.44
CA SER A 3 43.65 -26.58 -19.37
C SER A 3 43.28 -26.12 -17.95
N MET A 4 42.51 -25.04 -17.81
CA MET A 4 41.89 -24.67 -16.53
C MET A 4 40.38 -24.85 -16.65
N GLY A 5 39.86 -25.70 -15.76
CA GLY A 5 38.50 -26.22 -15.80
C GLY A 5 37.41 -25.18 -15.50
N HIS A 6 36.26 -25.41 -16.10
CA HIS A 6 34.99 -24.83 -15.70
C HIS A 6 34.57 -25.34 -14.32
N PRO A 7 34.16 -24.48 -13.38
CA PRO A 7 33.41 -24.93 -12.23
C PRO A 7 31.96 -25.22 -12.66
N SER A 8 31.57 -26.50 -12.63
CA SER A 8 30.20 -26.94 -12.80
C SER A 8 29.37 -26.47 -11.60
N ASN A 9 28.47 -25.51 -11.83
CA ASN A 9 27.57 -24.97 -10.83
C ASN A 9 26.37 -25.92 -10.64
N THR A 10 26.61 -27.09 -10.02
CA THR A 10 25.55 -28.04 -9.67
C THR A 10 24.88 -27.60 -8.36
N SER A 11 23.84 -26.78 -8.47
CA SER A 11 22.89 -26.60 -7.37
C SER A 11 22.00 -27.86 -7.28
N PRO A 12 21.68 -28.38 -6.09
CA PRO A 12 20.86 -29.58 -5.96
C PRO A 12 19.43 -29.34 -6.51
N ILE A 13 18.97 -30.30 -7.29
CA ILE A 13 17.61 -30.40 -7.82
C ILE A 13 16.66 -30.54 -6.62
N GLY A 14 15.79 -29.55 -6.38
CA GLY A 14 14.65 -29.75 -5.46
C GLY A 14 14.25 -28.58 -4.58
N ILE A 15 15.01 -27.50 -4.48
CA ILE A 15 14.54 -26.27 -3.83
C ILE A 15 14.40 -25.23 -4.94
N ALA A 16 13.20 -25.12 -5.50
CA ALA A 16 12.82 -23.90 -6.20
C ALA A 16 13.00 -22.78 -5.17
N ARG A 17 14.08 -22.00 -5.30
CA ARG A 17 14.18 -20.72 -4.63
C ARG A 17 12.90 -20.01 -5.03
N ILE A 18 11.98 -19.81 -4.09
CA ILE A 18 10.89 -18.86 -4.27
C ILE A 18 11.63 -17.59 -4.62
N LYS A 19 11.59 -17.22 -5.90
CA LYS A 19 12.07 -15.94 -6.35
C LYS A 19 11.12 -14.98 -5.66
N VAL A 20 11.55 -14.45 -4.51
CA VAL A 20 10.91 -13.30 -3.90
C VAL A 20 11.09 -12.24 -4.97
N ASP A 21 10.06 -12.05 -5.80
CA ASP A 21 10.11 -11.00 -6.79
C ASP A 21 10.37 -9.73 -6.00
N PRO A 22 11.44 -8.98 -6.35
CA PRO A 22 11.82 -7.81 -5.58
C PRO A 22 10.61 -6.89 -5.54
N ASP A 23 10.24 -6.46 -4.33
CA ASP A 23 9.19 -5.47 -4.17
C ASP A 23 9.51 -4.31 -5.12
N PRO A 24 8.54 -3.90 -5.96
CA PRO A 24 8.79 -2.89 -6.96
C PRO A 24 9.18 -1.59 -6.25
N ASP A 25 10.35 -1.05 -6.63
CA ASP A 25 10.72 0.30 -6.21
C ASP A 25 9.63 1.28 -6.64
N LEU A 26 9.48 2.39 -5.91
CA LEU A 26 8.44 3.40 -6.15
C LEU A 26 8.47 3.92 -7.59
N SER A 27 9.67 4.02 -8.17
CA SER A 27 9.87 4.35 -9.58
C SER A 27 9.20 3.34 -10.52
N GLY A 28 9.33 2.05 -10.19
CA GLY A 28 8.71 0.94 -10.92
C GLY A 28 7.18 0.95 -10.83
N ILE A 29 6.61 1.43 -9.72
CA ILE A 29 5.15 1.59 -9.57
C ILE A 29 4.60 2.64 -10.54
N PHE A 30 5.29 3.78 -10.69
CA PHE A 30 4.88 4.84 -11.63
C PHE A 30 5.13 4.45 -13.10
N GLN A 31 6.16 3.65 -13.37
CA GLN A 31 6.46 3.16 -14.72
C GLN A 31 5.54 2.01 -15.16
N ASN A 32 5.11 1.17 -14.21
CA ASN A 32 4.22 0.05 -14.47
C ASN A 32 3.02 0.07 -13.51
N LYS A 33 1.93 0.69 -13.96
CA LYS A 33 0.70 0.83 -13.18
C LYS A 33 0.02 -0.50 -12.81
N TYR A 34 0.31 -1.58 -13.54
CA TYR A 34 -0.25 -2.91 -13.29
C TYR A 34 0.27 -3.56 -12.01
N VAL A 35 1.40 -3.07 -11.47
CA VAL A 35 1.97 -3.52 -10.20
C VAL A 35 0.96 -3.47 -9.06
N LEU A 36 0.09 -2.44 -9.04
CA LEU A 36 -0.93 -2.26 -8.01
C LEU A 36 -2.33 -2.71 -8.49
N GLY A 37 -2.41 -3.48 -9.57
CA GLY A 37 -3.67 -3.90 -10.17
C GLY A 37 -4.62 -4.59 -9.19
N ALA A 38 -4.09 -5.45 -8.31
CA ALA A 38 -4.87 -6.15 -7.29
C ALA A 38 -5.43 -5.24 -6.19
N ASP A 39 -4.82 -4.07 -5.98
CA ASP A 39 -5.22 -3.09 -4.97
C ASP A 39 -6.10 -1.96 -5.55
N ARG A 40 -6.30 -1.94 -6.88
CA ARG A 40 -7.12 -0.95 -7.61
C ARG A 40 -8.54 -1.46 -7.82
N PHE A 41 -9.31 -1.50 -6.75
CA PHE A 41 -10.76 -1.69 -6.84
C PHE A 41 -11.50 -0.66 -5.99
N ASP A 42 -12.81 -0.55 -6.17
CA ASP A 42 -13.63 0.48 -5.54
C ASP A 42 -13.49 0.48 -4.01
N MET A 43 -13.02 1.61 -3.49
CA MET A 43 -12.90 1.83 -2.04
C MET A 43 -14.28 2.04 -1.43
N CYS A 44 -14.72 1.08 -0.62
CA CYS A 44 -15.97 1.18 0.15
C CYS A 44 -15.69 1.60 1.61
N TYR A 45 -16.45 2.58 2.11
CA TYR A 45 -16.34 3.11 3.47
C TYR A 45 -17.64 2.90 4.21
N GLN A 46 -17.60 2.11 5.28
CA GLN A 46 -18.73 1.81 6.17
C GLN A 46 -18.19 1.55 7.58
N VAL A 47 -18.95 1.93 8.61
CA VAL A 47 -18.69 1.52 10.00
C VAL A 47 -19.24 0.12 10.19
N ASP A 48 -18.40 -0.90 9.98
CA ASP A 48 -18.79 -2.32 10.12
C ASP A 48 -17.87 -3.03 11.14
N ARG A 49 -16.59 -3.22 10.82
CA ARG A 49 -15.68 -4.03 11.65
C ARG A 49 -14.45 -3.27 12.14
N THR A 50 -13.99 -3.58 13.35
CA THR A 50 -12.66 -3.16 13.80
C THR A 50 -11.59 -3.79 12.91
N VAL A 51 -10.62 -2.98 12.48
CA VAL A 51 -9.55 -3.42 11.59
C VAL A 51 -8.61 -4.42 12.28
N THR A 52 -8.11 -5.41 11.53
CA THR A 52 -6.97 -6.26 11.94
C THR A 52 -5.66 -5.73 11.37
N VAL A 53 -4.51 -6.24 11.82
CA VAL A 53 -3.19 -5.80 11.29
C VAL A 53 -3.08 -6.07 9.78
N GLU A 54 -3.61 -7.22 9.32
CA GLU A 54 -3.62 -7.62 7.92
C GLU A 54 -4.48 -6.66 7.09
N LYS A 55 -5.66 -6.32 7.62
CA LYS A 55 -6.57 -5.35 6.99
C LYS A 55 -6.01 -3.94 6.97
N LEU A 56 -5.19 -3.57 7.95
CA LEU A 56 -4.48 -2.29 7.96
C LEU A 56 -3.40 -2.24 6.86
N SER A 57 -2.60 -3.30 6.71
CA SER A 57 -1.61 -3.40 5.62
C SER A 57 -2.27 -3.35 4.24
N GLU A 58 -3.36 -4.11 4.08
CA GLU A 58 -4.23 -4.07 2.91
C GLU A 58 -4.78 -2.67 2.62
N ALA A 59 -5.21 -1.92 3.64
CA ALA A 59 -5.71 -0.56 3.47
C ALA A 59 -4.61 0.39 2.99
N ILE A 60 -3.40 0.29 3.57
CA ILE A 60 -2.24 1.09 3.19
C ILE A 60 -1.89 0.87 1.72
N ARG A 61 -1.83 -0.39 1.25
CA ARG A 61 -1.55 -0.71 -0.16
C ARG A 61 -2.53 -0.03 -1.13
N ARG A 62 -3.82 0.01 -0.77
CA ARG A 62 -4.83 0.71 -1.57
C ARG A 62 -4.67 2.22 -1.52
N TYR A 63 -4.30 2.79 -0.37
CA TYR A 63 -3.99 4.22 -0.30
C TYR A 63 -2.77 4.58 -1.14
N ILE A 64 -1.75 3.71 -1.23
CA ILE A 64 -0.62 3.90 -2.13
C ILE A 64 -1.11 3.90 -3.58
N ALA A 65 -1.93 2.93 -3.98
CA ALA A 65 -2.48 2.86 -5.33
C ALA A 65 -3.26 4.14 -5.69
N ALA A 66 -4.15 4.60 -4.80
CA ALA A 66 -4.91 5.82 -5.00
C ALA A 66 -4.04 7.08 -5.04
N ALA A 67 -3.00 7.16 -4.19
CA ALA A 67 -2.07 8.29 -4.20
C ALA A 67 -1.26 8.33 -5.50
N VAL A 68 -0.79 7.18 -5.99
CA VAL A 68 -0.09 7.07 -7.28
C VAL A 68 -0.98 7.53 -8.42
N ASP A 69 -2.23 7.04 -8.48
CA ASP A 69 -3.18 7.44 -9.52
C ASP A 69 -3.53 8.92 -9.47
N TRP A 70 -3.68 9.47 -8.26
CA TRP A 70 -3.92 10.89 -8.05
C TRP A 70 -2.72 11.74 -8.50
N ILE A 71 -1.49 11.37 -8.13
CA ILE A 71 -0.26 12.06 -8.55
C ILE A 71 -0.10 11.97 -10.08
N ASP A 72 -0.33 10.79 -10.66
CA ASP A 72 -0.26 10.62 -12.11
C ASP A 72 -1.24 11.54 -12.84
N ALA A 73 -2.49 11.60 -12.37
CA ALA A 73 -3.51 12.49 -12.96
C ALA A 73 -3.12 13.97 -12.83
N LEU A 74 -2.59 14.39 -11.68
CA LEU A 74 -2.10 15.76 -11.47
C LEU A 74 -0.96 16.11 -12.42
N PHE A 75 0.02 15.22 -12.54
CA PHE A 75 1.18 15.42 -13.41
C PHE A 75 0.77 15.44 -14.89
N SER A 76 -0.16 14.58 -15.29
CA SER A 76 -0.75 14.61 -16.62
C SER A 76 -1.48 15.92 -16.92
N LEU A 77 -2.17 16.51 -15.93
CA LEU A 77 -2.86 17.80 -16.08
C LEU A 77 -1.90 18.95 -16.38
N VAL A 78 -0.70 18.93 -15.78
CA VAL A 78 0.35 19.97 -15.97
C VAL A 78 1.41 19.58 -17.00
N ASN A 79 1.21 18.46 -17.72
CA ASN A 79 2.14 17.93 -18.72
C ASN A 79 3.57 17.66 -18.20
N ILE A 80 3.70 17.23 -16.95
CA ILE A 80 4.97 16.79 -16.35
C ILE A 80 5.05 15.26 -16.43
N THR A 81 6.16 14.74 -16.96
CA THR A 81 6.36 13.29 -17.15
C THR A 81 7.50 12.71 -16.32
N ASP A 82 8.22 13.53 -15.54
CA ASP A 82 9.36 13.06 -14.74
C ASP A 82 8.91 12.13 -13.62
N CYS A 83 9.39 10.88 -13.68
CA CYS A 83 9.11 9.85 -12.67
C CYS A 83 9.77 10.18 -11.32
N SER A 84 10.95 10.77 -11.32
CA SER A 84 11.67 11.15 -10.09
C SER A 84 10.88 12.17 -9.27
N GLU A 85 10.29 13.16 -9.96
CA GLU A 85 9.44 14.17 -9.32
C GLU A 85 8.16 13.54 -8.75
N LYS A 86 7.52 12.61 -9.47
CA LYS A 86 6.36 11.88 -8.96
C LYS A 86 6.69 11.08 -7.70
N VAL A 87 7.83 10.40 -7.68
CA VAL A 87 8.33 9.68 -6.50
C VAL A 87 8.62 10.64 -5.35
N CYS A 88 9.21 11.81 -5.62
CA CYS A 88 9.46 12.85 -4.64
C CYS A 88 8.15 13.34 -4.00
N VAL A 89 7.14 13.66 -4.83
CA VAL A 89 5.82 14.07 -4.35
C VAL A 89 5.19 12.98 -3.50
N LEU A 90 5.17 11.72 -3.97
CA LEU A 90 4.61 10.61 -3.21
C LEU A 90 5.27 10.48 -1.82
N LYS A 91 6.60 10.51 -1.74
CA LYS A 91 7.33 10.45 -0.47
C LYS A 91 7.00 11.62 0.46
N GLY A 92 6.85 12.82 -0.09
CA GLY A 92 6.57 14.04 0.68
C GLY A 92 5.12 14.17 1.14
N THR A 93 4.15 13.61 0.41
CA THR A 93 2.72 13.89 0.64
C THR A 93 1.92 12.69 1.12
N PHE A 94 2.44 11.46 1.08
CA PHE A 94 1.64 10.25 1.35
C PHE A 94 0.96 10.25 2.73
N GLY A 95 1.66 10.67 3.78
CA GLY A 95 1.07 10.77 5.12
C GLY A 95 -0.08 11.77 5.21
N ALA A 96 0.07 12.95 4.59
CA ALA A 96 -0.98 13.96 4.52
C ALA A 96 -2.16 13.49 3.67
N PHE A 97 -1.89 12.85 2.53
CA PHE A 97 -2.90 12.25 1.66
C PHE A 97 -3.76 11.23 2.42
N CYS A 98 -3.13 10.32 3.18
CA CYS A 98 -3.83 9.32 3.98
C CYS A 98 -4.66 9.97 5.08
N THR A 99 -4.08 10.91 5.84
CA THR A 99 -4.75 11.59 6.95
C THR A 99 -5.99 12.34 6.47
N PHE A 100 -5.85 13.10 5.37
CA PHE A 100 -6.96 13.84 4.80
C PHE A 100 -8.08 12.91 4.29
N ASN A 101 -7.73 11.86 3.55
CA ASN A 101 -8.71 10.88 3.06
C ASN A 101 -9.46 10.22 4.22
N GLN A 102 -8.74 9.75 5.23
CA GLN A 102 -9.35 9.08 6.38
C GLN A 102 -10.25 10.05 7.17
N ALA A 103 -9.81 11.28 7.40
CA ALA A 103 -10.61 12.30 8.08
C ALA A 103 -11.89 12.63 7.29
N ALA A 104 -11.77 12.92 5.99
CA ALA A 104 -12.89 13.24 5.13
C ALA A 104 -13.90 12.08 5.06
N ARG A 105 -13.42 10.84 4.89
CA ARG A 105 -14.28 9.65 4.83
C ARG A 105 -14.91 9.34 6.17
N THR A 106 -14.21 9.54 7.27
CA THR A 106 -14.79 9.41 8.63
C THR A 106 -15.95 10.37 8.81
N ALA A 107 -15.74 11.66 8.51
CA ALA A 107 -16.77 12.70 8.63
C ALA A 107 -17.99 12.44 7.73
N GLN A 108 -17.80 11.82 6.56
CA GLN A 108 -18.88 11.42 5.65
C GLN A 108 -19.64 10.16 6.10
N THR A 109 -18.97 9.27 6.83
CA THR A 109 -19.52 7.93 7.14
C THR A 109 -20.16 7.87 8.51
N THR A 110 -19.69 8.66 9.49
CA THR A 110 -20.16 8.58 10.87
C THR A 110 -20.01 9.90 11.62
N SER A 111 -20.88 10.10 12.61
CA SER A 111 -20.78 11.18 13.60
C SER A 111 -20.06 10.75 14.89
N ASP A 112 -19.67 9.48 15.02
CA ASP A 112 -18.93 9.00 16.20
C ASP A 112 -17.48 9.50 16.18
N THR A 113 -17.15 10.33 17.18
CA THR A 113 -15.83 10.95 17.33
C THR A 113 -14.75 10.01 17.86
N ASN A 114 -15.11 8.76 18.18
CA ASN A 114 -14.20 7.73 18.67
C ASN A 114 -13.83 6.69 17.61
N LEU A 115 -14.22 6.89 16.36
CA LEU A 115 -13.90 6.00 15.25
C LEU A 115 -13.14 6.75 14.15
N LEU A 116 -12.17 6.06 13.54
CA LEU A 116 -11.54 6.46 12.30
C LEU A 116 -11.91 5.45 11.22
N CYS A 117 -12.55 5.90 10.13
CA CYS A 117 -12.93 5.06 9.02
C CYS A 117 -11.75 4.81 8.08
N LEU A 118 -11.55 3.54 7.73
CA LEU A 118 -10.63 3.10 6.70
C LEU A 118 -11.42 2.58 5.48
N CYS A 119 -10.71 2.36 4.38
CA CYS A 119 -11.28 1.63 3.25
C CYS A 119 -11.61 0.17 3.64
N ASN A 120 -12.43 -0.49 2.81
CA ASN A 120 -12.92 -1.86 2.99
C ASN A 120 -13.81 -2.08 4.22
N LYS A 121 -14.64 -1.08 4.56
CA LYS A 121 -15.63 -1.23 5.65
C LYS A 121 -15.00 -1.53 7.02
N THR A 122 -13.80 -1.02 7.26
CA THR A 122 -13.10 -1.20 8.54
C THR A 122 -12.94 0.12 9.27
N VAL A 123 -12.89 0.05 10.60
CA VAL A 123 -12.69 1.20 11.48
C VAL A 123 -11.58 0.95 12.49
N ILE A 124 -10.92 2.02 12.91
CA ILE A 124 -10.02 2.03 14.06
C ILE A 124 -10.76 2.71 15.22
N PRO A 125 -11.06 2.00 16.32
CA PRO A 125 -11.57 2.62 17.53
C PRO A 125 -10.47 3.38 18.25
N ARG A 126 -10.81 4.53 18.86
CA ARG A 126 -9.90 5.32 19.71
C ARG A 126 -9.36 4.51 20.89
N HIS A 127 -10.17 3.58 21.41
CA HIS A 127 -9.82 2.76 22.55
C HIS A 127 -9.72 1.29 22.15
N ILE A 128 -8.74 0.59 22.72
CA ILE A 128 -8.62 -0.87 22.59
C ILE A 128 -9.91 -1.49 23.17
N PRO A 129 -10.55 -2.45 22.47
CA PRO A 129 -11.72 -3.12 22.99
C PRO A 129 -11.46 -3.69 24.39
N ARG A 130 -12.32 -3.36 25.38
CA ARG A 130 -12.10 -3.67 26.80
C ARG A 130 -11.82 -5.16 27.08
N HIS A 131 -12.45 -6.06 26.31
CA HIS A 131 -12.25 -7.51 26.43
C HIS A 131 -10.83 -7.99 26.10
N LEU A 132 -10.02 -7.19 25.40
CA LEU A 132 -8.60 -7.47 25.14
C LEU A 132 -7.69 -6.91 26.27
N VAL A 133 -8.21 -6.01 27.09
CA VAL A 133 -7.48 -5.37 28.19
C VAL A 133 -7.64 -6.18 29.48
N GLU A 134 -8.80 -6.82 29.68
CA GLU A 134 -9.12 -7.60 30.91
C GLU A 134 -8.41 -8.97 30.98
N ASN A 135 -7.81 -9.46 29.89
CA ASN A 135 -7.09 -10.74 29.84
C ASN A 135 -5.56 -10.58 29.97
N ARG A 136 -5.08 -9.53 30.64
CA ARG A 136 -3.66 -9.30 30.95
C ARG A 136 -3.38 -9.31 32.43
#